data_AF-A0A1W9QM18-F1
#
_entry.id   AF-A0A1W9QM18-F1
#
_cell.length_a   1.000
_cell.length_b   1.000
_cell.length_c   1.000
_cell.angle_alpha   90.00
_cell.angle_beta   90.00
_cell.angle_gamma   90.00
#
_symmetry.space_group_name_H-M   'P 1'
#
loop_
_entity.id
_entity.type
_entity.pdbx_description
1 polymer ?
#
loop_
_entity_poly.entity_id
_entity_poly.type
_entity_poly.pdbx_seq_one_letter_code
_entity_poly.pdbx_strand_id
1 'polypeptide(L)'
;MALPTQKRSKSRQKRKQYQYRLKKIYLSICPKCQKPKLSHQVCHFCGTYMEKEIIKSEAGKRKNKDKKRKEEKKKTERKDTKEKK
;
A
#
# COMPACT_ATOMS: atom_id res chain seq x y z
N MET A 1 26.10 4.05 -39.74
CA MET A 1 25.87 3.30 -38.47
C MET A 1 26.12 1.83 -38.74
N ALA A 2 26.72 1.09 -37.81
CA ALA A 2 26.96 -0.34 -38.00
C ALA A 2 25.63 -1.11 -37.93
N LEU A 3 25.26 -1.76 -39.03
CA LEU A 3 24.10 -2.62 -39.10
C LEU A 3 24.50 -4.06 -38.70
N PRO A 4 23.61 -4.81 -38.02
CA PRO A 4 23.86 -6.21 -37.75
C PRO A 4 23.93 -7.00 -39.06
N THR A 5 25.03 -7.72 -39.26
CA THR A 5 25.23 -8.58 -40.43
C THR A 5 24.25 -9.75 -40.50
N GLN A 6 23.74 -10.22 -39.35
CA GLN A 6 22.77 -11.34 -39.29
C GLN A 6 21.76 -11.16 -38.16
N LYS A 7 20.60 -11.84 -38.32
CA LYS A 7 19.56 -11.92 -37.28
C LYS A 7 20.07 -12.69 -36.07
N ARG A 8 19.81 -12.16 -34.86
CA ARG A 8 20.13 -12.88 -33.62
C ARG A 8 19.25 -14.12 -33.48
N SER A 9 19.85 -15.24 -33.08
CA SER A 9 19.10 -16.47 -32.78
C SER A 9 18.16 -16.27 -31.59
N LYS A 10 17.04 -17.02 -31.58
CA LYS A 10 16.06 -16.99 -30.47
C LYS A 10 16.72 -17.32 -29.13
N SER A 11 17.68 -18.24 -29.10
CA SER A 11 18.44 -18.60 -27.90
C SER A 11 19.24 -17.41 -27.35
N ARG A 12 19.97 -16.69 -28.21
CA ARG A 12 20.76 -15.51 -27.81
C ARG A 12 19.88 -14.38 -27.27
N GLN A 13 18.72 -14.15 -27.89
CA GLN A 13 17.75 -13.17 -27.41
C GLN A 13 17.19 -13.55 -26.02
N LYS A 14 16.78 -14.80 -25.84
CA LYS A 14 16.25 -15.30 -24.55
C LYS A 14 17.28 -15.22 -23.43
N ARG A 15 18.54 -15.59 -23.67
CA ARG A 15 19.63 -15.44 -22.70
C ARG A 15 19.86 -13.98 -22.30
N LYS A 16 19.84 -13.06 -23.27
CA LYS A 16 19.92 -11.63 -22.98
C LYS A 16 18.74 -11.16 -22.12
N GLN A 17 17.51 -11.56 -22.47
CA GLN A 17 16.31 -11.16 -21.73
C GLN A 17 16.27 -11.72 -20.30
N TYR A 18 16.78 -12.93 -20.10
CA TYR A 18 16.89 -13.59 -18.80
C TYR A 18 17.65 -12.73 -17.76
N GLN A 19 18.64 -11.95 -18.19
CA GLN A 19 19.46 -11.16 -17.28
C GLN A 19 18.73 -9.93 -16.72
N TYR A 20 17.67 -9.46 -17.39
CA TYR A 20 16.87 -8.30 -16.98
C TYR A 20 15.67 -8.68 -16.07
N ARG A 21 15.79 -9.75 -15.29
CA ARG A 21 14.72 -10.19 -14.39
C ARG A 21 14.65 -9.28 -13.16
N LEU A 22 13.42 -8.88 -12.81
CA LEU A 22 13.16 -8.11 -11.60
C LEU A 22 13.27 -9.00 -10.36
N LYS A 23 13.87 -8.45 -9.30
CA LYS A 23 13.93 -9.10 -7.98
C LYS A 23 12.66 -8.81 -7.20
N LYS A 24 12.23 -9.74 -6.35
CA LYS A 24 11.12 -9.53 -5.42
C LYS A 24 11.52 -8.50 -4.37
N ILE A 25 10.57 -7.64 -3.98
CA ILE A 25 10.73 -6.66 -2.91
C ILE A 25 10.20 -7.27 -1.62
N TYR A 26 10.95 -7.14 -0.52
CA TYR A 26 10.52 -7.58 0.80
C TYR A 26 9.78 -6.45 1.52
N LEU A 27 8.58 -6.76 2.00
CA LEU A 27 7.75 -5.83 2.75
C LEU A 27 7.69 -6.25 4.22
N SER A 28 7.78 -5.28 5.11
CA SER A 28 7.65 -5.45 6.56
C SER A 28 6.29 -4.93 7.04
N ILE A 29 5.78 -5.44 8.15
CA ILE A 29 4.50 -4.99 8.70
C ILE A 29 4.72 -3.71 9.53
N CYS A 30 3.85 -2.71 9.36
CA CYS A 30 3.89 -1.50 10.16
C CYS A 30 3.27 -1.74 11.55
N PRO A 31 3.94 -1.38 12.66
CA PRO A 31 3.40 -1.61 14.01
C PRO A 31 2.15 -0.79 14.34
N LYS A 32 2.01 0.45 13.81
CA LYS A 32 0.87 1.32 14.11
C LYS A 32 -0.40 1.00 13.34
N CYS A 33 -0.27 0.54 12.09
CA CYS A 33 -1.42 0.36 11.20
C CYS A 33 -1.56 -1.02 10.57
N GLN A 34 -0.63 -1.94 10.87
CA GLN A 34 -0.59 -3.34 10.38
C GLN A 34 -0.59 -3.49 8.85
N LYS A 35 -0.30 -2.40 8.12
CA LYS A 35 -0.15 -2.43 6.66
C LYS A 35 1.28 -2.76 6.25
N PRO A 36 1.49 -3.38 5.09
CA PRO A 36 2.83 -3.60 4.56
C PRO A 36 3.52 -2.25 4.27
N LYS A 37 4.80 -2.16 4.63
CA LYS A 37 5.68 -1.03 4.38
C LYS A 37 7.06 -1.50 3.93
N LEU A 38 7.77 -0.66 3.19
CA LEU A 38 9.17 -0.89 2.85
C LEU A 38 10.04 -0.82 4.11
N SER A 39 11.09 -1.64 4.17
CA SER A 39 12.08 -1.59 5.25
C SER A 39 12.81 -0.24 5.24
N HIS A 40 13.13 0.28 6.42
CA HIS A 40 13.81 1.59 6.62
C HIS A 40 13.09 2.82 6.03
N GLN A 41 11.85 2.70 5.55
CA GLN A 41 11.06 3.81 5.05
C GLN A 41 9.89 4.18 5.97
N VAL A 42 9.43 5.42 5.82
CA VAL A 42 8.21 5.91 6.47
C VAL A 42 7.00 5.19 5.89
N CYS A 43 6.06 4.79 6.75
CA CYS A 43 4.82 4.18 6.28
C CYS A 43 3.98 5.22 5.54
N HIS A 44 3.66 4.97 4.27
CA HIS A 44 2.86 5.89 3.43
C HIS A 44 1.40 6.00 3.89
N PHE A 45 0.92 5.05 4.70
CA PHE A 45 -0.46 5.04 5.19
C PHE A 45 -0.68 5.82 6.48
N CYS A 46 0.30 5.84 7.38
CA CYS A 46 0.18 6.52 8.68
C CYS A 46 1.23 7.60 8.91
N GLY A 47 2.19 7.80 7.99
CA GLY A 47 3.20 8.85 8.09
C GLY A 47 4.21 8.67 9.21
N THR A 48 4.28 7.47 9.80
CA THR A 48 5.07 7.20 11.01
C THR A 48 6.29 6.34 10.74
N TYR A 49 7.40 6.66 11.40
CA TYR A 49 8.64 5.89 11.42
C TYR A 49 9.18 5.87 12.85
N MET A 50 9.50 4.68 13.37
CA MET A 50 9.99 4.47 14.74
C MET A 50 9.20 5.30 15.77
N GLU A 51 7.88 5.12 15.75
CA GLU A 51 6.91 5.75 16.66
C GLU A 51 6.74 7.28 16.52
N LYS A 52 7.63 7.96 15.82
CA LYS A 52 7.52 9.39 15.51
C LYS A 52 6.65 9.62 14.27
N GLU A 53 5.80 10.64 14.34
CA GLU A 53 5.01 11.12 13.20
C GLU A 53 5.84 12.13 12.42
N ILE A 54 6.28 11.73 11.22
CA ILE A 54 7.16 12.56 10.38
C ILE A 54 6.34 13.32 9.34
N ILE A 55 5.31 12.67 8.79
CA ILE A 55 4.46 13.27 7.77
C ILE A 55 3.09 13.55 8.39
N LYS A 56 2.70 14.83 8.47
CA LYS A 56 1.32 15.25 8.74
C LYS A 56 0.44 14.93 7.52
N SER A 57 0.21 13.65 7.27
CA SER A 57 -0.60 13.20 6.16
C SER A 57 -2.08 13.44 6.45
N GLU A 58 -2.78 14.15 5.58
CA GLU A 58 -4.22 14.43 5.70
C GLU A 58 -5.09 13.15 5.69
N ALA A 59 -4.50 12.00 5.32
CA ALA A 59 -5.11 10.68 5.39
C ALA A 59 -5.45 10.21 6.82
N GLY A 60 -4.80 10.76 7.86
CA GLY A 60 -5.14 10.51 9.26
C GLY A 60 -6.60 10.89 9.62
N LYS A 61 -7.19 11.86 8.90
CA LYS A 61 -8.58 12.29 9.11
C LYS A 61 -9.60 11.24 8.66
N ARG A 62 -9.26 10.35 7.71
CA ARG A 62 -10.23 9.37 7.17
C ARG A 62 -10.62 8.32 8.19
N LYS A 63 -9.68 7.82 9.01
CA LYS A 63 -9.98 6.82 10.06
C LYS A 63 -10.96 7.33 11.11
N ASN A 64 -10.83 8.60 11.52
CA ASN A 64 -11.76 9.22 12.48
C ASN A 64 -13.12 9.54 11.83
N LYS A 65 -13.16 9.93 10.56
CA LYS A 65 -14.40 10.19 9.83
C LYS A 65 -15.21 8.91 9.59
N ASP A 66 -14.54 7.80 9.28
CA ASP A 66 -15.17 6.50 9.04
C ASP A 66 -15.65 5.84 10.35
N LYS A 67 -14.92 6.00 11.46
CA LYS A 67 -15.38 5.59 12.80
C LYS A 67 -16.62 6.38 13.23
N LYS A 68 -16.58 7.71 13.07
CA LYS A 68 -17.71 8.59 13.40
C LYS A 68 -18.97 8.25 12.61
N ARG A 69 -18.83 8.01 11.29
CA ARG A 69 -19.95 7.57 10.42
C ARG A 69 -20.53 6.20 10.82
N LYS A 70 -19.69 5.25 11.28
CA LYS A 70 -20.17 3.93 11.76
C LYS A 70 -20.88 4.01 13.10
N GLU A 71 -20.43 4.87 14.00
CA GLU A 71 -21.09 5.12 15.28
C GLU A 71 -22.42 5.86 15.12
N GLU A 72 -22.51 6.82 14.21
CA GLU A 72 -23.75 7.52 13.87
C GLU A 72 -24.80 6.57 13.28
N LYS A 73 -24.41 5.69 12.35
CA LYS A 73 -25.31 4.67 11.78
C LYS A 73 -25.81 3.65 12.81
N LYS A 74 -24.95 3.20 13.72
CA LYS A 74 -25.37 2.32 14.83
C LYS A 74 -26.33 3.01 15.80
N LYS A 75 -26.23 4.34 15.97
CA LYS A 75 -27.14 5.11 16.83
C LYS A 75 -28.51 5.31 16.18
N THR A 76 -28.58 5.51 14.86
CA THR A 76 -29.86 5.59 14.14
C THR A 76 -30.58 4.24 14.14
N GLU A 77 -29.88 3.15 13.82
CA GLU A 77 -30.46 1.79 13.83
C GLU A 77 -31.01 1.40 15.22
N ARG A 78 -30.33 1.77 16.30
CA ARG A 78 -30.80 1.53 17.68
C ARG A 78 -32.02 2.37 18.07
N LYS A 79 -32.18 3.58 17.52
CA LYS A 79 -33.36 4.43 17.75
C LYS A 79 -34.57 3.87 17.01
N ASP A 80 -34.39 3.47 15.76
CA ASP A 80 -35.45 2.89 14.93
C ASP A 80 -36.00 1.58 15.52
N THR A 81 -35.15 0.77 16.17
CA THR A 81 -35.59 -0.44 16.90
C THR A 81 -36.32 -0.17 18.22
N LYS A 82 -36.16 1.04 18.78
CA LYS A 82 -36.75 1.45 20.06
C LYS A 82 -38.09 2.16 19.89
N GLU A 83 -38.33 2.79 18.74
CA GLU A 83 -39.61 3.40 18.35
C GLU A 83 -40.61 2.39 17.76
N LYS A 84 -40.16 1.20 17.34
CA LYS A 84 -41.00 0.10 16.84
C LYS A 84 -41.46 -0.91 17.92
N LYS A 85 -41.16 -0.65 19.19
CA LYS A 85 -41.60 -1.40 20.37
C LYS A 85 -42.54 -0.52 21.18
#